data_AF-I2K5G9-F1
#
_entry.id   AF-I2K5G9-F1
#
_cell.length_a   1.000
_cell.length_b   1.000
_cell.length_c   1.000
_cell.angle_alpha   90.00
_cell.angle_beta   90.00
_cell.angle_gamma   90.00
#
_symmetry.space_group_name_H-M   'P 1'
#
loop_
_entity.id
_entity.type
_entity.pdbx_description
1 polymer ?
#
loop_
_entity_poly.entity_id
_entity_poly.type
_entity_poly.pdbx_seq_one_letter_code
_entity_poly.pdbx_strand_id
1 'polypeptide(L)' 'MINKQNPIMIWLSFVVRMILFAVGLMWPAGTFIWWEAWILVGLWSIYGVATTTYLLRNDPALLVERLKLVPL' A
#
# COMPACT_ATOMS: atom_id res chain seq x y z
N MET A 1 2.40 9.22 24.19
CA MET A 1 3.64 9.44 23.42
C MET A 1 3.33 9.18 21.95
N ILE A 2 3.11 10.23 21.16
CA ILE A 2 2.79 10.12 19.74
C ILE A 2 4.09 9.71 19.04
N ASN A 3 4.22 8.44 18.65
CA ASN A 3 5.26 8.05 17.70
C ASN A 3 4.94 8.82 16.41
N LYS A 4 5.73 9.86 16.10
CA LYS A 4 5.75 10.47 14.77
C LYS A 4 6.15 9.35 13.83
N GLN A 5 5.20 8.60 13.29
CA GLN A 5 5.50 7.66 12.23
C GLN A 5 6.05 8.52 11.08
N ASN A 6 7.33 8.36 10.81
CA ASN A 6 7.98 9.10 9.75
C ASN A 6 7.17 8.83 8.48
N PRO A 7 6.77 9.87 7.72
CA PRO A 7 5.99 9.68 6.49
C PRO A 7 6.71 8.69 5.55
N ILE A 8 8.04 8.66 5.61
CA ILE A 8 8.91 7.70 4.94
C ILE A 8 8.56 6.23 5.29
N MET A 9 8.31 5.90 6.55
CA MET A 9 7.92 4.54 6.95
C MET A 9 6.55 4.14 6.39
N ILE A 10 5.58 5.07 6.35
CA ILE A 10 4.25 4.80 5.80
C ILE A 10 4.36 4.46 4.31
N TRP A 11 5.13 5.26 3.57
CA TRP A 11 5.39 5.00 2.16
C TRP A 11 6.21 3.73 1.92
N LEU A 12 7.20 3.44 2.78
CA LEU A 12 8.00 2.22 2.70
C LEU A 12 7.13 0.97 2.89
N SER A 13 6.32 0.93 3.95
CA SER A 13 5.40 -0.19 4.21
C SER A 13 4.40 -0.38 3.06
N PHE A 14 3.93 0.71 2.46
CA PHE A 14 3.06 0.65 1.28
C PHE A 14 3.76 0.02 0.07
N VAL A 15 4.98 0.46 -0.23
CA VAL A 15 5.80 -0.07 -1.34
C VAL A 15 6.10 -1.55 -1.14
N VAL A 16 6.52 -1.95 0.07
CA VAL A 16 6.78 -3.35 0.41
C VAL A 16 5.53 -4.21 0.21
N ARG A 17 4.36 -3.75 0.66
CA ARG A 17 3.09 -4.47 0.44
C ARG A 17 2.75 -4.62 -1.03
N MET A 18 2.96 -3.56 -1.82
CA MET A 18 2.66 -3.61 -3.25
C MET A 18 3.60 -4.56 -3.99
N ILE A 19 4.89 -4.59 -3.61
CA ILE A 19 5.86 -5.56 -4.14
C ILE A 19 5.45 -6.98 -3.76
N LEU A 20 5.12 -7.24 -2.48
CA LEU A 20 4.65 -8.55 -2.04
C LEU A 20 3.37 -8.98 -2.76
N PHE A 21 2.45 -8.05 -2.99
CA PHE A 21 1.22 -8.30 -3.75
C PHE A 21 1.53 -8.67 -5.21
N ALA A 22 2.38 -7.89 -5.89
CA ALA A 22 2.80 -8.18 -7.26
C ALA A 22 3.53 -9.53 -7.37
N VAL A 23 4.45 -9.81 -6.45
CA VAL A 23 5.16 -11.10 -6.38
C VAL A 23 4.18 -12.23 -6.12
N GLY A 24 3.27 -12.10 -5.14
CA GLY A 24 2.27 -13.13 -4.84
C GLY A 24 1.34 -13.42 -6.01
N LEU A 25 1.06 -12.43 -6.86
CA LEU A 25 0.20 -12.58 -8.04
C LEU A 25 0.95 -13.21 -9.22
N MET A 26 2.22 -12.85 -9.42
CA MET A 26 3.05 -13.33 -10.55
C MET A 26 3.74 -14.66 -10.27
N TRP A 27 4.03 -14.96 -9.00
CA TRP A 27 4.67 -16.21 -8.56
C TRP A 27 3.94 -17.46 -9.05
N PRO A 28 2.61 -17.63 -8.86
CA PRO A 28 1.90 -18.79 -9.38
C PRO A 28 1.80 -18.81 -10.91
N ALA A 29 1.86 -17.65 -11.57
CA ALA A 29 1.82 -17.56 -13.03
C ALA A 29 3.15 -18.02 -13.68
N GLY A 30 4.28 -17.96 -12.95
CA GLY A 30 5.60 -18.33 -13.47
C GLY A 30 6.10 -17.44 -14.61
N THR A 31 5.39 -16.35 -14.91
CA THR A 31 5.67 -15.41 -16.01
C THR A 31 5.42 -13.97 -15.58
N PHE A 32 6.31 -13.08 -16.02
CA PHE A 32 6.20 -11.62 -15.78
C PHE A 32 5.53 -10.87 -16.95
N ILE A 33 5.20 -11.58 -18.03
CA ILE A 33 4.62 -11.01 -19.26
C ILE A 33 3.09 -10.86 -19.13
N TRP A 34 2.54 -11.06 -17.94
CA TRP A 34 1.12 -11.03 -17.68
C TRP A 34 0.62 -9.58 -17.47
N TRP A 35 0.18 -8.93 -18.55
CA TRP A 35 -0.22 -7.52 -18.52
C TRP A 35 -1.47 -7.26 -17.65
N GLU A 36 -2.41 -8.21 -17.56
CA GLU A 36 -3.59 -8.10 -16.69
C GLU A 36 -3.20 -8.03 -15.20
N ALA A 37 -2.17 -8.78 -14.79
CA ALA A 37 -1.63 -8.71 -13.43
C ALA A 37 -1.05 -7.31 -13.13
N TRP A 38 -0.32 -6.72 -14.08
CA TRP A 38 0.21 -5.37 -13.94
C TRP A 38 -0.90 -4.32 -13.85
N ILE A 39 -2.02 -4.50 -14.58
CA ILE A 39 -3.19 -3.63 -14.44
C ILE A 39 -3.79 -3.73 -13.04
N LEU A 40 -3.95 -4.94 -12.51
CA LEU A 40 -4.46 -5.16 -11.16
C LEU A 40 -3.56 -4.51 -10.10
N VAL A 41 -2.24 -4.71 -10.21
CA VAL A 41 -1.24 -4.09 -9.32
C VAL A 41 -1.28 -2.57 -9.44
N GLY A 42 -1.36 -2.02 -10.65
CA GLY A 42 -1.45 -0.58 -10.90
C GLY A 42 -2.73 0.03 -10.33
N LEU A 43 -3.88 -0.61 -10.55
CA LEU A 43 -5.17 -0.19 -10.01
C LEU A 43 -5.16 -0.17 -8.48
N TRP A 44 -4.67 -1.25 -7.86
CA TRP A 44 -4.53 -1.31 -6.40
C TRP A 44 -3.55 -0.29 -5.85
N SER A 45 -2.46 -0.02 -6.58
CA SER A 45 -1.50 1.02 -6.23
C SER A 45 -2.14 2.40 -6.22
N ILE A 46 -2.83 2.76 -7.30
CA ILE A 46 -3.51 4.05 -7.42
C ILE A 46 -4.58 4.21 -6.33
N TYR A 47 -5.37 3.15 -6.10
CA TYR A 47 -6.37 3.16 -5.03
C TYR A 47 -5.73 3.38 -3.66
N GLY A 48 -4.66 2.65 -3.34
CA GLY A 48 -3.94 2.80 -2.08
C GLY A 48 -3.39 4.23 -1.89
N VAL A 49 -2.72 4.77 -2.91
CA VAL A 49 -2.19 6.14 -2.90
C VAL A 49 -3.31 7.17 -2.73
N ALA A 50 -4.40 7.05 -3.50
CA ALA A 50 -5.54 7.96 -3.43
C ALA A 50 -6.17 7.93 -2.04
N THR A 51 -6.38 6.74 -1.48
CA THR A 51 -6.99 6.55 -0.16
C THR A 51 -6.11 7.15 0.94
N THR A 52 -4.80 6.86 0.93
CA THR A 52 -3.84 7.44 1.89
C THR A 52 -3.77 8.96 1.77
N THR A 53 -3.74 9.51 0.55
CA THR A 53 -3.70 10.97 0.32
C THR A 53 -5.00 11.65 0.75
N TYR A 54 -6.14 11.01 0.51
CA TYR A 54 -7.45 11.50 0.91
C TYR A 54 -7.62 11.50 2.44
N LEU A 55 -7.23 10.42 3.11
CA LEU A 55 -7.26 10.31 4.58
C LEU A 55 -6.28 11.28 5.24
N LEU A 56 -5.08 11.48 4.67
CA LEU A 56 -4.13 12.49 5.16
C LEU A 56 -4.69 13.92 5.10
N ARG A 57 -5.53 14.23 4.10
CA ARG A 57 -6.10 15.57 3.91
C ARG A 57 -7.37 15.81 4.71
N ASN A 58 -8.27 14.84 4.79
CA ASN A 58 -9.57 15.02 5.42
C ASN A 58 -9.61 14.59 6.88
N ASP A 59 -8.97 13.46 7.25
CA ASP A 59 -9.07 12.89 8.59
C ASP A 59 -7.80 12.11 8.99
N PRO A 60 -6.71 12.83 9.34
CA PRO A 60 -5.44 12.20 9.71
C PRO A 60 -5.54 11.37 11.00
N ALA A 61 -6.51 11.64 11.87
CA ALA A 61 -6.76 10.88 13.09
C ALA A 61 -7.18 9.42 12.79
N LEU A 62 -8.06 9.24 11.80
CA LEU A 62 -8.52 7.93 11.32
C LEU A 62 -7.40 7.14 10.63
N LEU A 63 -6.46 7.82 9.96
CA LEU A 63 -5.29 7.19 9.37
C LEU A 63 -4.38 6.57 10.44
N VAL A 64 -4.17 7.27 11.55
CA VAL A 64 -3.37 6.78 12.68
C VAL A 64 -4.03 5.55 13.34
N GLU A 65 -5.36 5.53 13.44
CA GLU A 65 -6.11 4.37 13.92
C GLU A 65 -6.01 3.17 12.98
N ARG A 66 -6.16 3.38 11.68
CA ARG A 66 -5.97 2.33 10.66
C ARG A 66 -4.55 1.78 10.68
N LEU A 67 -3.55 2.63 10.88
CA LEU A 67 -2.14 2.20 10.97
C LEU A 67 -1.84 1.43 12.27
N LYS A 68 -2.52 1.74 13.39
CA LYS A 68 -2.41 0.94 14.62
C LYS A 68 -2.97 -0.48 14.47
N LEU A 69 -4.02 -0.65 13.67
CA LEU A 69 -4.69 -1.94 13.47
C LEU A 69 -3.97 -2.86 12.47
N VAL A 70 -3.00 -2.35 11.70
CA VAL A 70 -2.25 -3.16 10.76
C VAL A 70 -0.80 -3.31 11.23
N PRO A 71 -0.52 -4.26 12.14
CA PRO A 71 0.84 -4.61 12.50
C PRO A 71 1.48 -5.34 11.33
N LEU A 72 2.45 -4.69 10.68
CA LEU A 72 3.55 -5.35 9.97
C LEU A 72 4.84 -4.84 10.60
#